data_AF-A0A7J3MYD2-F1
#
_entry.id   AF-A0A7J3MYD2-F1
#
_cell.length_a   1.000
_cell.length_b   1.000
_cell.length_c   1.000
_cell.angle_alpha   90.00
_cell.angle_beta   90.00
_cell.angle_gamma   90.00
#
_symmetry.space_group_name_H-M   'P 1'
#
loop_
_entity.id
_entity.type
_entity.pdbx_description
1 polymer ?
#
loop_
_entity_poly.entity_id
_entity_poly.type
_entity_poly.pdbx_seq_one_letter_code
_entity_poly.pdbx_strand_id
1 'polypeptide(L)'
;MKRISSIVVFVLLQLILVVIPIVSVYGETGGLAVIFPTAFKGTRTAGPDNRWTTVDLDHASFIANLWNLAAGAQGTMTMNFTGTYAEVYGEFTNLPEQLGVQGGPGIRYGRNIWGSNPPAHPLYRIPKKLTELPYAIFFANYTIYEEECTLPVTVALYLWTVKSIRDGGTKAGDVLVIVRHYRHPTWPVTGEPQAVAVAPILINNILEYREFNVYVGNIDRSADSHTTVSFEITTPISNGRVGIPIQEFIALATNILSSLKPDLWTKEDVINNTLQMIDYTIEWGSNLVGGGKFKWRLYEASFLVGATVIKSVETVTIARTITAVSTITAVSTITEKSTIATTVRETVRETVTQPVTSTIPVTLTVSTVSTAVSTVSVPSTVMVTQIVTQTVSRTDFTYIAGVGVALLLLGILVGIIIRRHLASK
;
A
#
# COMPACT_ATOMS: atom_id res chain seq x y z
N MET A 1 -41.14 -30.15 -20.19
CA MET A 1 -41.34 -28.77 -19.71
C MET A 1 -40.87 -28.64 -18.28
N LYS A 2 -40.12 -27.56 -17.99
CA LYS A 2 -39.79 -26.97 -16.69
C LYS A 2 -38.90 -27.77 -15.72
N ARG A 3 -37.58 -27.48 -15.77
CA ARG A 3 -36.67 -27.21 -14.62
C ARG A 3 -35.20 -27.08 -15.11
N ILE A 4 -34.89 -26.03 -15.87
CA ILE A 4 -33.49 -25.67 -16.20
C ILE A 4 -33.20 -24.18 -15.90
N SER A 5 -34.17 -23.43 -15.37
CA SER A 5 -34.10 -21.96 -15.34
C SER A 5 -33.50 -21.35 -14.07
N SER A 6 -33.03 -22.13 -13.08
CA SER A 6 -32.54 -21.57 -11.81
C SER A 6 -31.04 -21.71 -11.58
N ILE A 7 -30.35 -22.59 -12.33
CA ILE A 7 -28.89 -22.78 -12.17
C ILE A 7 -28.11 -21.79 -13.05
N VAL A 8 -28.66 -21.38 -14.20
CA VAL A 8 -28.01 -20.39 -15.08
C VAL A 8 -28.07 -18.97 -14.50
N VAL A 9 -29.11 -18.64 -13.72
CA VAL A 9 -29.22 -17.33 -13.05
C VAL A 9 -28.30 -17.23 -11.83
N PHE A 10 -27.98 -18.35 -11.17
CA PHE A 10 -27.06 -18.36 -10.03
C PHE A 10 -25.58 -18.29 -10.45
N VAL A 11 -25.24 -18.77 -11.65
CA VAL A 11 -23.88 -18.68 -12.20
C VAL A 11 -23.61 -17.31 -12.85
N LEU A 12 -24.63 -16.62 -13.37
CA LEU A 12 -24.47 -15.24 -13.87
C LEU A 12 -24.45 -14.17 -12.77
N LEU A 13 -25.03 -14.43 -11.58
CA LEU A 13 -25.00 -13.47 -10.46
C LEU A 13 -23.74 -13.55 -9.59
N GLN A 14 -22.87 -14.56 -9.78
CA GLN A 14 -21.55 -14.61 -9.15
C GLN A 14 -20.44 -13.96 -9.97
N LEU A 15 -20.78 -13.35 -11.12
CA LEU A 15 -19.98 -12.30 -11.74
C LEU A 15 -20.19 -10.96 -11.01
N ILE A 16 -20.19 -11.00 -9.68
CA ILE A 16 -19.69 -9.86 -8.91
C ILE A 16 -18.28 -9.70 -9.43
N LEU A 17 -18.02 -8.57 -10.11
CA LEU A 17 -16.67 -8.07 -10.28
C LEU A 17 -16.07 -8.06 -8.87
N VAL A 18 -15.35 -9.12 -8.52
CA VAL A 18 -14.28 -9.01 -7.55
C VAL A 18 -13.34 -8.06 -8.26
N VAL A 19 -13.46 -6.78 -7.90
CA VAL A 19 -12.48 -5.76 -8.24
C VAL A 19 -11.24 -6.18 -7.48
N ILE A 20 -10.53 -7.19 -7.99
CA ILE A 20 -9.21 -7.57 -7.53
C ILE A 20 -8.37 -6.34 -7.86
N PRO A 21 -7.83 -5.64 -6.85
CA PRO A 21 -6.96 -4.52 -7.13
C PRO A 21 -5.74 -5.08 -7.87
N ILE A 22 -5.62 -4.76 -9.16
CA ILE A 22 -4.50 -5.19 -9.97
C ILE A 22 -3.33 -4.29 -9.62
N VAL A 23 -2.31 -4.85 -8.97
CA VAL A 23 -0.99 -4.21 -8.92
C VAL A 23 -0.45 -4.23 -10.35
N SER A 24 -0.38 -3.05 -10.95
CA SER A 24 0.17 -2.86 -12.29
C SER A 24 1.52 -2.16 -12.17
N VAL A 25 2.51 -2.69 -12.89
CA VAL A 25 3.82 -2.07 -13.06
C VAL A 25 3.79 -1.35 -14.40
N TYR A 26 3.97 -0.03 -14.40
CA TYR A 26 3.97 0.77 -15.62
C TYR A 26 5.40 1.26 -15.92
N GLY A 27 5.90 0.94 -17.12
CA GLY A 27 7.13 1.52 -17.70
C GLY A 27 8.37 0.63 -17.68
N GLU A 28 9.36 0.99 -18.51
CA GLU A 28 10.64 0.27 -18.72
C GLU A 28 11.60 0.35 -17.51
N THR A 29 11.31 1.19 -16.52
CA THR A 29 12.15 1.42 -15.33
C THR A 29 11.63 0.74 -14.06
N GLY A 30 10.51 0.01 -14.14
CA GLY A 30 9.94 -0.74 -13.03
C GLY A 30 10.41 -2.19 -13.00
N GLY A 31 10.33 -2.85 -11.83
CA GLY A 31 10.72 -4.24 -11.70
C GLY A 31 10.84 -4.74 -10.26
N LEU A 32 11.14 -6.03 -10.12
CA LEU A 32 11.39 -6.65 -8.83
C LEU A 32 12.88 -6.54 -8.47
N ALA A 33 13.18 -5.79 -7.43
CA ALA A 33 14.49 -5.71 -6.80
C ALA A 33 14.57 -6.74 -5.67
N VAL A 34 15.20 -7.89 -5.93
CA VAL A 34 15.36 -8.96 -4.93
C VAL A 34 16.53 -8.59 -4.00
N ILE A 35 16.27 -8.61 -2.69
CA ILE A 35 17.28 -8.36 -1.64
C ILE A 35 17.67 -9.67 -0.94
N PHE A 36 16.68 -10.54 -0.73
CA PHE A 36 16.83 -11.87 -0.17
C PHE A 36 15.79 -12.79 -0.85
N PRO A 37 16.10 -14.06 -1.19
CA PRO A 37 17.25 -14.89 -0.78
C PRO A 37 18.60 -14.48 -1.39
N THR A 38 19.69 -15.02 -0.83
CA THR A 38 21.08 -14.81 -1.26
C THR A 38 21.77 -16.14 -1.52
N ALA A 39 22.86 -16.14 -2.30
CA ALA A 39 23.72 -17.31 -2.48
C ALA A 39 24.50 -17.70 -1.21
N PHE A 40 24.63 -16.79 -0.23
CA PHE A 40 25.34 -17.06 1.02
C PHE A 40 24.70 -18.22 1.80
N LYS A 41 25.56 -19.14 2.26
CA LYS A 41 25.20 -20.25 3.14
C LYS A 41 26.13 -20.28 4.34
N GLY A 42 25.56 -20.46 5.52
CA GLY A 42 26.34 -20.61 6.75
C GLY A 42 25.65 -19.98 7.96
N THR A 43 26.32 -20.12 9.10
CA THR A 43 25.81 -19.63 10.37
C THR A 43 26.64 -18.46 10.88
N ARG A 44 25.96 -17.50 11.50
CA ARG A 44 26.58 -16.48 12.34
C ARG A 44 25.96 -16.52 13.72
N THR A 45 26.76 -16.22 14.74
CA THR A 45 26.30 -16.13 16.12
C THR A 45 26.52 -14.72 16.62
N ALA A 46 25.55 -14.19 17.35
CA ALA A 46 25.60 -12.92 18.05
C ALA A 46 25.25 -13.13 19.53
N GLY A 47 25.68 -12.21 20.36
CA GLY A 47 25.46 -12.22 21.80
C GLY A 47 25.96 -10.92 22.43
N PRO A 48 26.09 -10.88 23.77
CA PRO A 48 26.52 -9.69 24.50
C PRO A 48 27.84 -9.07 24.01
N ASP A 49 28.78 -9.91 23.57
CA ASP A 49 30.13 -9.51 23.16
C ASP A 49 30.25 -9.13 21.67
N ASN A 50 29.26 -9.49 20.86
CA ASN A 50 29.26 -9.26 19.41
C ASN A 50 27.86 -8.92 18.88
N ARG A 51 27.27 -7.89 19.49
CA ARG A 51 25.88 -7.43 19.27
C ARG A 51 25.53 -7.05 17.83
N TRP A 52 26.55 -6.72 17.04
CA TRP A 52 26.43 -6.16 15.69
C TRP A 52 26.87 -7.12 14.58
N THR A 53 26.97 -8.42 14.87
CA THR A 53 27.30 -9.43 13.86
C THR A 53 26.42 -9.26 12.62
N THR A 54 27.07 -9.20 11.46
CA THR A 54 26.43 -8.87 10.19
C THR A 54 26.83 -9.91 9.12
N VAL A 55 25.91 -10.17 8.19
CA VAL A 55 26.15 -10.85 6.92
C VAL A 55 25.85 -9.88 5.81
N ASP A 56 26.85 -9.57 4.99
CA ASP A 56 26.63 -8.75 3.80
C ASP A 56 25.91 -9.57 2.73
N LEU A 57 24.82 -9.00 2.22
CA LEU A 57 24.07 -9.49 1.07
C LEU A 57 24.46 -8.65 -0.14
N ASP A 58 24.07 -9.08 -1.35
CA ASP A 58 24.45 -8.40 -2.59
C ASP A 58 24.02 -6.91 -2.62
N HIS A 59 22.87 -6.61 -1.98
CA HIS A 59 22.24 -5.29 -2.01
C HIS A 59 21.70 -4.83 -0.65
N ALA A 60 22.14 -5.43 0.45
CA ALA A 60 21.72 -5.11 1.81
C ALA A 60 22.70 -5.73 2.82
N SER A 61 22.45 -5.52 4.10
CA SER A 61 23.08 -6.32 5.17
C SER A 61 22.01 -7.02 5.99
N PHE A 62 22.24 -8.27 6.36
CA PHE A 62 21.46 -8.94 7.41
C PHE A 62 22.21 -8.78 8.73
N ILE A 63 21.61 -8.10 9.71
CA ILE A 63 22.27 -7.70 10.95
C ILE A 63 21.59 -8.32 12.17
N ALA A 64 22.39 -8.73 13.16
CA ALA A 64 21.92 -9.23 14.44
C ALA A 64 21.23 -8.14 15.29
N ASN A 65 21.82 -6.94 15.31
CA ASN A 65 21.26 -5.72 15.87
C ASN A 65 20.73 -5.88 17.32
N LEU A 66 21.58 -6.35 18.22
CA LEU A 66 21.27 -6.48 19.66
C LEU A 66 21.51 -5.15 20.39
N TRP A 67 20.97 -4.06 19.81
CA TRP A 67 21.30 -2.68 20.15
C TRP A 67 20.90 -2.28 21.58
N ASN A 68 19.83 -2.85 22.11
CA ASN A 68 19.32 -2.57 23.45
C ASN A 68 19.51 -3.73 24.44
N LEU A 69 20.38 -4.69 24.10
CA LEU A 69 20.57 -5.86 24.95
C LEU A 69 21.12 -5.42 26.31
N ALA A 70 20.38 -5.76 27.37
CA ALA A 70 20.71 -5.33 28.72
C ALA A 70 22.15 -5.71 29.14
N ALA A 71 22.74 -4.87 29.99
CA ALA A 71 24.02 -5.18 30.62
C ALA A 71 23.84 -6.41 31.52
N GLY A 72 24.73 -7.41 31.40
CA GLY A 72 24.67 -8.65 32.17
C GLY A 72 23.78 -9.75 31.57
N ALA A 73 23.06 -9.47 30.48
CA ALA A 73 22.35 -10.50 29.73
C ALA A 73 23.32 -11.60 29.28
N GLN A 74 22.86 -12.85 29.31
CA GLN A 74 23.63 -14.02 28.87
C GLN A 74 22.86 -14.76 27.79
N GLY A 75 23.57 -15.51 26.94
CA GLY A 75 22.96 -16.29 25.87
C GLY A 75 23.43 -15.86 24.48
N THR A 76 22.80 -16.44 23.47
CA THR A 76 23.21 -16.28 22.07
C THR A 76 22.03 -16.24 21.12
N MET A 77 22.27 -15.64 19.96
CA MET A 77 21.40 -15.69 18.80
C MET A 77 22.16 -16.26 17.62
N THR A 78 21.61 -17.25 16.95
CA THR A 78 22.13 -17.82 15.72
C THR A 78 21.31 -17.33 14.53
N MET A 79 21.99 -17.01 13.44
CA MET A 79 21.43 -16.66 12.14
C MET A 79 21.96 -17.69 11.14
N ASN A 80 21.13 -18.64 10.75
CA ASN A 80 21.46 -19.74 9.85
C ASN A 80 20.89 -19.48 8.45
N PHE A 81 21.78 -19.37 7.46
CA PHE A 81 21.43 -19.09 6.06
C PHE A 81 21.58 -20.35 5.23
N THR A 82 20.50 -20.80 4.60
CA THR A 82 20.47 -22.01 3.75
C THR A 82 20.65 -21.70 2.26
N GLY A 83 20.62 -20.42 1.91
CA GLY A 83 20.52 -19.92 0.54
C GLY A 83 19.07 -19.77 0.04
N THR A 84 18.08 -20.32 0.76
CA THR A 84 16.66 -20.14 0.44
C THR A 84 15.88 -19.45 1.56
N TYR A 85 16.35 -19.57 2.80
CA TYR A 85 15.82 -18.83 3.94
C TYR A 85 16.93 -18.53 4.95
N ALA A 86 16.68 -17.52 5.77
CA ALA A 86 17.43 -17.25 6.99
C ALA A 86 16.56 -17.68 8.17
N GLU A 87 17.04 -18.62 8.97
CA GLU A 87 16.44 -18.96 10.25
C GLU A 87 17.19 -18.26 11.37
N VAL A 88 16.46 -17.57 12.23
CA VAL A 88 17.02 -16.93 13.41
C VAL A 88 16.43 -17.57 14.64
N TYR A 89 17.31 -17.97 15.55
CA TYR A 89 16.96 -18.50 16.85
C TYR A 89 17.78 -17.77 17.90
N GLY A 90 17.14 -17.32 18.98
CA GLY A 90 17.84 -16.73 20.11
C GLY A 90 17.34 -17.28 21.42
N GLU A 91 18.25 -17.42 22.38
CA GLU A 91 17.97 -17.80 23.75
C GLU A 91 18.82 -16.93 24.68
N PHE A 92 18.15 -16.23 25.59
CA PHE A 92 18.79 -15.28 26.50
C PHE A 92 18.25 -15.42 27.92
N THR A 93 19.10 -15.13 28.90
CA THR A 93 18.79 -15.06 30.34
C THR A 93 19.36 -13.78 30.93
N ASN A 94 19.03 -13.49 32.18
CA ASN A 94 19.39 -12.25 32.88
C ASN A 94 18.94 -10.99 32.12
N LEU A 95 17.79 -11.08 31.46
CA LEU A 95 17.13 -9.94 30.85
C LEU A 95 16.41 -9.12 31.92
N PRO A 96 16.15 -7.83 31.69
CA PRO A 96 15.38 -7.02 32.62
C PRO A 96 13.98 -7.60 32.80
N GLU A 97 13.49 -7.64 34.03
CA GLU A 97 12.10 -8.05 34.34
C GLU A 97 11.06 -6.96 33.98
N GLN A 98 11.49 -5.95 33.22
CA GLN A 98 10.64 -4.94 32.61
C GLN A 98 10.52 -5.22 31.12
N LEU A 99 9.33 -5.06 30.55
CA LEU A 99 9.10 -5.28 29.13
C LEU A 99 9.80 -4.19 28.31
N GLY A 100 10.59 -4.60 27.33
CA GLY A 100 11.26 -3.69 26.41
C GLY A 100 11.99 -4.43 25.30
N VAL A 101 12.14 -3.78 24.15
CA VAL A 101 12.92 -4.31 23.01
C VAL A 101 14.36 -4.55 23.47
N GLN A 102 14.95 -5.69 23.12
CA GLN A 102 16.35 -6.02 23.40
C GLN A 102 17.19 -6.04 22.12
N GLY A 103 16.57 -6.32 20.97
CA GLY A 103 17.22 -6.28 19.67
C GLY A 103 16.22 -6.37 18.53
N GLY A 104 16.70 -6.08 17.34
CA GLY A 104 15.91 -6.08 16.10
C GLY A 104 16.69 -6.69 14.94
N PRO A 105 16.98 -8.00 14.96
CA PRO A 105 17.62 -8.68 13.85
C PRO A 105 16.80 -8.59 12.57
N GLY A 106 17.47 -8.49 11.43
CA GLY A 106 16.79 -8.43 10.13
C GLY A 106 17.62 -7.79 9.03
N ILE A 107 16.94 -7.23 8.04
CA ILE A 107 17.53 -6.64 6.84
C ILE A 107 17.70 -5.14 7.03
N ARG A 108 18.87 -4.62 6.66
CA ARG A 108 19.18 -3.20 6.55
C ARG A 108 19.51 -2.84 5.10
N TYR A 109 18.76 -1.89 4.56
CA TYR A 109 18.85 -1.43 3.18
C TYR A 109 19.09 0.09 3.13
N GLY A 110 19.96 0.53 2.23
CA GLY A 110 20.33 1.95 2.09
C GLY A 110 21.49 2.38 2.97
N ARG A 111 21.61 3.70 3.20
CA ARG A 111 22.72 4.29 3.97
C ARG A 111 22.38 4.26 5.46
N ASN A 112 23.05 3.44 6.25
CA ASN A 112 22.81 3.38 7.68
C ASN A 112 23.17 4.71 8.33
N ILE A 113 22.17 5.30 8.97
CA ILE A 113 22.28 6.50 9.79
C ILE A 113 23.31 6.37 10.93
N TRP A 114 23.70 5.16 11.29
CA TRP A 114 24.73 4.85 12.29
C TRP A 114 26.10 4.47 11.70
N GLY A 115 26.30 4.51 10.37
CA GLY A 115 27.64 4.46 9.75
C GLY A 115 28.00 3.27 8.86
N SER A 116 27.09 2.33 8.57
CA SER A 116 27.28 1.27 7.56
C SER A 116 26.60 1.58 6.22
N ASN A 117 27.19 1.24 5.09
CA ASN A 117 26.63 1.57 3.78
C ASN A 117 26.61 0.33 2.89
N PRO A 118 25.65 -0.60 3.07
CA PRO A 118 25.51 -1.73 2.16
C PRO A 118 25.30 -1.25 0.72
N PRO A 119 25.71 -2.04 -0.29
CA PRO A 119 25.41 -1.74 -1.68
C PRO A 119 23.88 -1.60 -1.86
N ALA A 120 23.44 -0.70 -2.75
CA ALA A 120 22.03 -0.55 -3.06
C ALA A 120 21.67 -1.24 -4.38
N HIS A 121 20.47 -1.81 -4.47
CA HIS A 121 19.96 -2.39 -5.70
C HIS A 121 19.76 -1.29 -6.76
N PRO A 122 20.17 -1.50 -8.03
CA PRO A 122 20.10 -0.45 -9.06
C PRO A 122 18.69 0.10 -9.32
N LEU A 123 17.66 -0.75 -9.18
CA LEU A 123 16.25 -0.36 -9.36
C LEU A 123 15.70 0.53 -8.23
N TYR A 124 16.23 0.49 -7.00
CA TYR A 124 15.66 1.23 -5.87
C TYR A 124 16.73 1.90 -5.00
N ARG A 125 17.37 2.95 -5.51
CA ARG A 125 18.49 3.59 -4.81
C ARG A 125 18.01 4.61 -3.77
N ILE A 126 18.42 4.39 -2.52
CA ILE A 126 18.32 5.36 -1.42
C ILE A 126 19.74 5.58 -0.82
N PRO A 127 20.07 6.76 -0.28
CA PRO A 127 19.18 7.85 0.12
C PRO A 127 18.56 8.62 -1.06
N LYS A 128 17.29 9.01 -0.92
CA LYS A 128 16.59 9.87 -1.90
C LYS A 128 15.48 10.70 -1.25
N LYS A 129 15.25 11.92 -1.75
CA LYS A 129 14.12 12.75 -1.28
C LYS A 129 12.81 12.02 -1.46
N LEU A 130 11.89 12.18 -0.50
CA LEU A 130 10.60 11.50 -0.57
C LEU A 130 9.80 11.87 -1.82
N THR A 131 9.89 13.13 -2.25
CA THR A 131 9.26 13.64 -3.49
C THR A 131 9.83 13.03 -4.78
N GLU A 132 11.01 12.41 -4.72
CA GLU A 132 11.70 11.85 -5.87
C GLU A 132 11.72 10.31 -5.85
N LEU A 133 11.21 9.68 -4.79
CA LEU A 133 11.18 8.22 -4.67
C LEU A 133 10.23 7.62 -5.72
N PRO A 134 10.69 6.62 -6.51
CA PRO A 134 9.75 5.86 -7.32
C PRO A 134 8.81 5.10 -6.39
N TYR A 135 7.53 4.97 -6.79
CA TYR A 135 6.58 4.17 -6.02
C TYR A 135 7.11 2.75 -5.83
N ALA A 136 7.09 2.24 -4.61
CA ALA A 136 7.63 0.94 -4.28
C ALA A 136 6.80 0.23 -3.22
N ILE A 137 6.64 -1.07 -3.42
CA ILE A 137 6.06 -1.98 -2.42
C ILE A 137 7.20 -2.84 -1.88
N PHE A 138 7.45 -2.76 -0.59
CA PHE A 138 8.38 -3.66 0.09
C PHE A 138 7.66 -4.97 0.40
N PHE A 139 8.20 -6.10 -0.04
CA PHE A 139 7.70 -7.43 0.28
C PHE A 139 8.62 -8.14 1.25
N ALA A 140 8.02 -8.86 2.20
CA ALA A 140 8.70 -9.85 3.01
C ALA A 140 7.85 -11.11 3.15
N ASN A 141 8.48 -12.27 3.05
CA ASN A 141 7.84 -13.56 3.31
C ASN A 141 8.51 -14.21 4.52
N TYR A 142 7.76 -14.48 5.58
CA TYR A 142 8.32 -14.93 6.85
C TYR A 142 7.40 -15.88 7.61
N THR A 143 7.93 -16.46 8.69
CA THR A 143 7.18 -17.25 9.67
C THR A 143 7.73 -16.98 11.06
N ILE A 144 6.86 -16.64 12.01
CA ILE A 144 7.15 -16.61 13.43
C ILE A 144 6.70 -17.94 14.05
N TYR A 145 7.59 -18.60 14.79
CA TYR A 145 7.26 -19.83 15.51
C TYR A 145 6.74 -19.48 16.90
N GLU A 146 5.51 -18.96 16.97
CA GLU A 146 4.92 -18.41 18.21
C GLU A 146 4.98 -19.40 19.38
N GLU A 147 4.64 -20.67 19.14
CA GLU A 147 4.67 -21.73 20.15
C GLU A 147 6.08 -22.03 20.68
N GLU A 148 7.12 -21.69 19.91
CA GLU A 148 8.52 -21.82 20.31
C GLU A 148 9.06 -20.54 20.97
N CYS A 149 8.31 -19.43 20.97
CA CYS A 149 8.74 -18.14 21.50
C CYS A 149 8.22 -17.91 22.92
N THR A 150 9.13 -17.77 23.89
CA THR A 150 8.81 -17.30 25.25
C THR A 150 9.21 -15.85 25.47
N LEU A 151 10.08 -15.32 24.61
CA LEU A 151 10.33 -13.89 24.49
C LEU A 151 9.38 -13.32 23.43
N PRO A 152 8.66 -12.22 23.73
CA PRO A 152 7.74 -11.63 22.79
C PRO A 152 8.50 -11.12 21.56
N VAL A 153 7.89 -11.20 20.37
CA VAL A 153 8.45 -10.70 19.11
C VAL A 153 7.48 -9.81 18.35
N THR A 154 7.99 -8.87 17.55
CA THR A 154 7.19 -8.09 16.59
C THR A 154 7.88 -8.08 15.23
N VAL A 155 7.11 -7.92 14.15
CA VAL A 155 7.67 -7.77 12.81
C VAL A 155 7.28 -6.41 12.28
N ALA A 156 8.28 -5.64 11.85
CA ALA A 156 8.05 -4.27 11.41
C ALA A 156 9.03 -3.80 10.32
N LEU A 157 8.52 -2.93 9.46
CA LEU A 157 9.28 -2.16 8.50
C LEU A 157 9.51 -0.74 9.06
N TYR A 158 10.77 -0.35 9.13
CA TYR A 158 11.26 0.94 9.63
C TYR A 158 11.74 1.77 8.45
N LEU A 159 11.15 2.96 8.27
CA LEU A 159 11.51 3.92 7.23
C LEU A 159 12.12 5.15 7.90
N TRP A 160 13.45 5.28 7.80
CA TRP A 160 14.18 6.39 8.41
C TRP A 160 14.26 7.56 7.44
N THR A 161 13.45 8.58 7.70
CA THR A 161 13.43 9.82 6.92
C THR A 161 14.16 10.92 7.67
N VAL A 162 15.10 11.58 7.01
CA VAL A 162 15.98 12.58 7.62
C VAL A 162 15.94 13.89 6.86
N LYS A 163 16.11 15.01 7.58
CA LYS A 163 16.20 16.34 6.94
C LYS A 163 17.43 16.50 6.06
N SER A 164 18.53 15.87 6.46
CA SER A 164 19.81 15.87 5.74
C SER A 164 20.50 14.53 5.93
N ILE A 165 21.08 14.03 4.83
CA ILE A 165 21.82 12.76 4.83
C ILE A 165 23.01 12.88 5.76
N ARG A 166 23.17 11.93 6.67
CA ARG A 166 24.27 11.94 7.64
C ARG A 166 24.52 10.58 8.25
N ASP A 167 25.67 10.47 8.90
CA ASP A 167 26.01 9.38 9.79
C ASP A 167 26.05 9.92 11.24
N GLY A 168 25.95 9.03 12.23
CA GLY A 168 26.00 9.39 13.66
C GLY A 168 24.65 9.65 14.33
N GLY A 169 23.53 9.37 13.64
CA GLY A 169 22.23 9.29 14.30
C GLY A 169 21.13 10.25 13.89
N THR A 170 20.00 10.09 14.57
CA THR A 170 18.82 10.93 14.37
C THR A 170 18.93 12.26 15.06
N LYS A 171 18.17 13.26 14.61
CA LYS A 171 18.04 14.58 15.23
C LYS A 171 16.59 15.03 15.21
N ALA A 172 16.31 16.09 15.97
CA ALA A 172 15.03 16.77 15.92
C ALA A 172 14.61 17.10 14.47
N GLY A 173 13.37 16.73 14.12
CA GLY A 173 12.78 16.92 12.80
C GLY A 173 12.96 15.76 11.82
N ASP A 174 13.77 14.75 12.14
CA ASP A 174 13.69 13.46 11.46
C ASP A 174 12.39 12.74 11.83
N VAL A 175 11.94 11.84 10.95
CA VAL A 175 10.77 10.99 11.20
C VAL A 175 11.13 9.54 10.91
N LEU A 176 10.88 8.67 11.89
CA LEU A 176 10.85 7.23 11.70
C LEU A 176 9.41 6.77 11.53
N VAL A 177 9.08 6.25 10.34
CA VAL A 177 7.79 5.60 10.10
C VAL A 177 7.96 4.10 10.32
N ILE A 178 7.16 3.53 11.22
CA ILE A 178 7.18 2.11 11.56
C ILE A 178 5.87 1.49 11.10
N VAL A 179 5.94 0.44 10.30
CA VAL A 179 4.77 -0.36 9.91
C VAL A 179 4.92 -1.73 10.55
N ARG A 180 4.20 -1.95 11.64
CA ARG A 180 4.19 -3.20 12.41
C ARG A 180 2.99 -4.03 11.99
N HIS A 181 3.26 -5.05 11.18
CA HIS A 181 2.25 -5.97 10.65
C HIS A 181 2.17 -7.29 11.43
N TYR A 182 2.97 -7.44 12.48
CA TYR A 182 2.82 -8.49 13.49
C TYR A 182 3.29 -8.03 14.86
N ARG A 183 2.55 -8.43 15.89
CA ARG A 183 2.92 -8.30 17.29
C ARG A 183 2.50 -9.56 18.04
N HIS A 184 3.43 -10.16 18.78
CA HIS A 184 3.14 -11.30 19.64
C HIS A 184 2.11 -10.91 20.72
N PRO A 185 1.14 -11.78 21.07
CA PRO A 185 0.09 -11.46 22.04
C PRO A 185 0.59 -11.03 23.43
N THR A 186 1.77 -11.49 23.84
CA THR A 186 2.38 -11.13 25.13
C THR A 186 3.20 -9.83 25.08
N TRP A 187 3.34 -9.22 23.90
CA TRP A 187 4.00 -7.93 23.76
C TRP A 187 3.09 -6.83 24.34
N PRO A 188 3.61 -5.92 25.19
CA PRO A 188 2.77 -4.91 25.81
C PRO A 188 2.17 -3.96 24.77
N VAL A 189 0.92 -3.55 25.00
CA VAL A 189 0.29 -2.50 24.19
C VAL A 189 0.86 -1.15 24.57
N THR A 190 1.21 -0.36 23.56
CA THR A 190 1.82 0.96 23.73
C THR A 190 0.76 2.01 24.09
N GLY A 191 0.10 1.88 25.24
CA GLY A 191 -0.98 2.79 25.64
C GLY A 191 -2.12 2.90 24.63
N GLU A 192 -2.89 3.98 24.71
CA GLU A 192 -3.99 4.26 23.78
C GLU A 192 -3.46 4.84 22.46
N PRO A 193 -4.00 4.41 21.30
CA PRO A 193 -3.61 4.97 20.01
C PRO A 193 -4.04 6.43 19.86
N GLN A 194 -3.18 7.26 19.26
CA GLN A 194 -3.50 8.67 18.98
C GLN A 194 -4.35 8.85 17.71
N ALA A 195 -4.37 7.85 16.82
CA ALA A 195 -5.22 7.83 15.64
C ALA A 195 -5.48 6.40 15.17
N VAL A 196 -6.45 6.25 14.27
CA VAL A 196 -6.70 5.01 13.52
C VAL A 196 -6.57 5.33 12.03
N ALA A 197 -5.86 4.47 11.30
CA ALA A 197 -5.68 4.62 9.86
C ALA A 197 -6.11 3.35 9.12
N VAL A 198 -6.79 3.52 7.99
CA VAL A 198 -7.07 2.42 7.06
C VAL A 198 -6.07 2.54 5.91
N ALA A 199 -5.26 1.50 5.71
CA ALA A 199 -4.17 1.53 4.74
C ALA A 199 -4.15 0.26 3.86
N PRO A 200 -3.70 0.38 2.61
CA PRO A 200 -3.48 -0.76 1.73
C PRO A 200 -2.30 -1.61 2.22
N ILE A 201 -2.49 -2.93 2.29
CA ILE A 201 -1.44 -3.93 2.54
C ILE A 201 -1.71 -5.14 1.65
N LEU A 202 -0.67 -5.80 1.17
CA LEU A 202 -0.81 -7.07 0.46
C LEU A 202 -0.55 -8.22 1.41
N ILE A 203 -1.48 -9.18 1.51
CA ILE A 203 -1.30 -10.42 2.25
C ILE A 203 -1.42 -11.57 1.27
N ASN A 204 -0.36 -12.36 1.11
CA ASN A 204 -0.27 -13.44 0.13
C ASN A 204 -0.67 -12.99 -1.28
N ASN A 205 -0.20 -11.80 -1.67
CA ASN A 205 -0.47 -11.11 -2.94
C ASN A 205 -1.91 -10.60 -3.15
N ILE A 206 -2.76 -10.68 -2.13
CA ILE A 206 -4.11 -10.10 -2.16
C ILE A 206 -4.03 -8.70 -1.55
N LEU A 207 -4.42 -7.67 -2.30
CA LEU A 207 -4.53 -6.33 -1.75
C LEU A 207 -5.75 -6.26 -0.82
N GLU A 208 -5.51 -5.80 0.40
CA GLU A 208 -6.51 -5.59 1.41
C GLU A 208 -6.35 -4.20 2.01
N TYR A 209 -7.47 -3.65 2.52
CA TYR A 209 -7.44 -2.45 3.33
C TYR A 209 -7.64 -2.87 4.77
N ARG A 210 -6.62 -2.64 5.60
CA ARG A 210 -6.60 -3.04 7.00
C ARG A 210 -6.54 -1.82 7.90
N GLU A 211 -7.09 -1.99 9.09
CA GLU A 211 -7.05 -0.98 10.13
C GLU A 211 -5.72 -1.08 10.88
N PHE A 212 -5.14 0.09 11.17
CA PHE A 212 -3.92 0.25 11.92
C PHE A 212 -4.17 1.22 13.07
N ASN A 213 -3.86 0.80 14.28
CA ASN A 213 -3.70 1.68 15.42
C ASN A 213 -2.42 2.50 15.23
N VAL A 214 -2.50 3.81 15.40
CA VAL A 214 -1.38 4.71 15.16
C VAL A 214 -0.86 5.29 16.46
N TYR A 215 0.42 5.04 16.72
CA TYR A 215 1.14 5.55 17.88
C TYR A 215 2.18 6.59 17.47
N VAL A 216 2.20 7.73 18.14
CA VAL A 216 3.16 8.81 17.84
C VAL A 216 4.05 9.10 19.05
N GLY A 217 5.36 8.91 18.89
CA GLY A 217 6.37 9.18 19.92
C GLY A 217 7.18 10.43 19.61
N ASN A 218 7.61 11.16 20.66
CA ASN A 218 8.38 12.41 20.55
C ASN A 218 7.75 13.42 19.56
N ILE A 219 6.42 13.56 19.59
CA ILE A 219 5.69 14.44 18.66
C ILE A 219 6.07 15.92 18.84
N ASP A 220 6.38 16.32 20.06
CA ASP A 220 6.72 17.70 20.42
C ASP A 220 8.20 18.04 20.13
N ARG A 221 8.98 17.12 19.55
CA ARG A 221 10.42 17.27 19.28
C ARG A 221 11.23 17.67 20.52
N SER A 222 10.79 17.21 21.70
CA SER A 222 11.37 17.59 22.99
C SER A 222 12.69 16.88 23.28
N ALA A 223 12.89 15.70 22.71
CA ALA A 223 14.21 15.07 22.64
C ALA A 223 14.93 15.53 21.36
N ASP A 224 16.25 15.73 21.44
CA ASP A 224 17.11 15.91 20.26
C ASP A 224 17.29 14.59 19.49
N SER A 225 16.17 14.09 18.97
CA SER A 225 16.02 12.83 18.29
C SER A 225 14.83 12.90 17.34
N HIS A 226 14.55 11.80 16.64
CA HIS A 226 13.45 11.70 15.69
C HIS A 226 12.08 11.63 16.38
N THR A 227 11.05 11.95 15.61
CA THR A 227 9.65 11.62 15.91
C THR A 227 9.31 10.26 15.32
N THR A 228 8.55 9.44 16.03
CA THR A 228 8.11 8.13 15.53
C THR A 228 6.63 8.19 15.16
N VAL A 229 6.27 7.55 14.04
CA VAL A 229 4.87 7.27 13.69
C VAL A 229 4.76 5.77 13.43
N SER A 230 4.14 5.05 14.36
CA SER A 230 4.00 3.60 14.31
C SER A 230 2.58 3.20 13.92
N PHE A 231 2.44 2.52 12.80
CA PHE A 231 1.21 1.90 12.34
C PHE A 231 1.22 0.43 12.77
N GLU A 232 0.31 0.05 13.66
CA GLU A 232 0.21 -1.32 14.15
C GLU A 232 -1.08 -1.96 13.70
N ILE A 233 -0.97 -3.03 12.90
CA ILE A 233 -2.15 -3.71 12.37
C ILE A 233 -2.98 -4.32 13.49
N THR A 234 -4.30 -4.17 13.42
CA THR A 234 -5.20 -4.70 14.46
C THR A 234 -5.37 -6.22 14.40
N THR A 235 -5.11 -6.82 13.24
CA THR A 235 -5.07 -8.28 13.03
C THR A 235 -3.65 -8.72 12.64
N PRO A 236 -2.83 -9.16 13.62
CA PRO A 236 -1.43 -9.55 13.38
C PRO A 236 -1.27 -10.70 12.38
N ILE A 237 -0.19 -10.65 11.59
CA ILE A 237 0.14 -11.66 10.57
C ILE A 237 1.38 -12.44 11.02
N SER A 238 1.24 -13.64 11.59
CA SER A 238 2.41 -14.40 12.09
C SER A 238 3.21 -15.11 10.99
N ASN A 239 2.58 -15.34 9.83
CA ASN A 239 3.19 -16.05 8.71
C ASN A 239 2.60 -15.62 7.36
N GLY A 240 3.40 -15.72 6.31
CA GLY A 240 3.01 -15.45 4.93
C GLY A 240 3.81 -14.32 4.29
N ARG A 241 3.39 -13.94 3.08
CA ARG A 241 4.02 -12.87 2.29
C ARG A 241 3.25 -11.57 2.47
N VAL A 242 3.90 -10.57 3.04
CA VAL A 242 3.33 -9.23 3.29
C VAL A 242 3.98 -8.20 2.36
N GLY A 243 3.16 -7.38 1.71
CA GLY A 243 3.59 -6.26 0.88
C GLY A 243 3.13 -4.92 1.46
N ILE A 244 4.08 -4.01 1.68
CA ILE A 244 3.86 -2.70 2.30
C ILE A 244 4.15 -1.60 1.26
N PRO A 245 3.13 -0.88 0.77
CA PRO A 245 3.32 0.26 -0.13
C PRO A 245 3.96 1.44 0.62
N ILE A 246 5.25 1.69 0.39
CA ILE A 246 6.07 2.62 1.18
C ILE A 246 5.48 4.04 1.18
N GLN A 247 5.10 4.53 -0.01
CA GLN A 247 4.61 5.89 -0.19
C GLN A 247 3.27 6.13 0.53
N GLU A 248 2.41 5.12 0.63
CA GLU A 248 1.11 5.26 1.31
C GLU A 248 1.31 5.52 2.80
N PHE A 249 2.20 4.77 3.45
CA PHE A 249 2.49 4.94 4.87
C PHE A 249 3.24 6.24 5.17
N ILE A 250 4.11 6.68 4.27
CA ILE A 250 4.76 8.00 4.38
C ILE A 250 3.73 9.14 4.25
N ALA A 251 2.80 9.04 3.31
CA ALA A 251 1.72 10.03 3.14
C ALA A 251 0.78 10.05 4.35
N LEU A 252 0.42 8.88 4.90
CA LEU A 252 -0.36 8.77 6.13
C LEU A 252 0.37 9.40 7.31
N ALA A 253 1.65 9.10 7.51
CA ALA A 253 2.45 9.67 8.60
C ALA A 253 2.51 11.20 8.50
N THR A 254 2.72 11.72 7.28
CA THR A 254 2.74 13.16 6.99
C THR A 254 1.42 13.83 7.40
N ASN A 255 0.30 13.25 6.99
CA ASN A 255 -1.03 13.78 7.32
C ASN A 255 -1.29 13.72 8.83
N ILE A 256 -0.99 12.59 9.48
CA ILE A 256 -1.24 12.39 10.92
C ILE A 256 -0.44 13.39 11.76
N LEU A 257 0.85 13.56 11.49
CA LEU A 257 1.67 14.53 12.23
C LEU A 257 1.13 15.95 12.08
N SER A 258 0.80 16.36 10.85
CA SER A 258 0.25 17.69 10.59
C SER A 258 -1.13 17.93 11.21
N SER A 259 -1.93 16.88 11.37
CA SER A 259 -3.26 16.97 12.01
C SER A 259 -3.18 17.00 13.53
N LEU A 260 -2.28 16.20 14.13
CA LEU A 260 -2.17 16.09 15.58
C LEU A 260 -1.46 17.31 16.20
N LYS A 261 -0.48 17.89 15.50
CA LYS A 261 0.30 19.04 15.98
C LYS A 261 0.58 20.04 14.84
N PRO A 262 -0.46 20.71 14.30
CA PRO A 262 -0.34 21.61 13.16
C PRO A 262 0.60 22.81 13.41
N ASP A 263 0.75 23.24 14.66
CA ASP A 263 1.65 24.36 15.02
C ASP A 263 3.14 23.99 14.93
N LEU A 264 3.47 22.69 14.90
CA LEU A 264 4.84 22.18 14.90
C LEU A 264 5.19 21.38 13.64
N TRP A 265 4.18 20.74 13.03
CA TRP A 265 4.31 19.87 11.87
C TRP A 265 3.45 20.38 10.72
N THR A 266 4.11 20.78 9.65
CA THR A 266 3.49 20.97 8.34
C THR A 266 3.69 19.71 7.50
N LYS A 267 2.90 19.56 6.43
CA LYS A 267 3.13 18.46 5.47
C LYS A 267 4.50 18.57 4.79
N GLU A 268 4.96 19.80 4.57
CA GLU A 268 6.24 20.11 3.95
C GLU A 268 7.42 19.69 4.82
N ASP A 269 7.30 19.77 6.14
CA ASP A 269 8.34 19.32 7.08
C ASP A 269 8.69 17.83 6.89
N VAL A 270 7.69 17.00 6.59
CA VAL A 270 7.89 15.56 6.40
C VAL A 270 8.25 15.26 4.95
N ILE A 271 7.51 15.77 3.97
CA ILE A 271 7.70 15.40 2.55
C ILE A 271 9.05 15.86 1.97
N ASN A 272 9.66 16.89 2.56
CA ASN A 272 10.99 17.36 2.14
C ASN A 272 12.13 16.54 2.74
N ASN A 273 11.84 15.57 3.63
CA ASN A 273 12.86 14.66 4.13
C ASN A 273 13.40 13.75 3.01
N THR A 274 14.50 13.08 3.35
CA THR A 274 15.19 12.08 2.55
C THR A 274 14.98 10.73 3.20
N LEU A 275 14.41 9.74 2.50
CA LEU A 275 14.45 8.36 2.97
C LEU A 275 15.88 7.88 2.85
N GLN A 276 16.55 7.67 3.98
CA GLN A 276 17.98 7.34 4.02
C GLN A 276 18.23 5.85 4.21
N MET A 277 17.46 5.22 5.10
CA MET A 277 17.60 3.81 5.47
C MET A 277 16.23 3.15 5.61
N ILE A 278 16.17 1.89 5.22
CA ILE A 278 15.05 0.99 5.50
C ILE A 278 15.58 -0.18 6.32
N ASP A 279 14.93 -0.45 7.44
CA ASP A 279 15.21 -1.60 8.29
C ASP A 279 13.95 -2.49 8.28
N TYR A 280 14.08 -3.75 7.89
CA TYR A 280 13.03 -4.75 8.10
C TYR A 280 13.45 -5.66 9.23
N THR A 281 12.84 -5.48 10.39
CA THR A 281 13.32 -6.05 11.65
C THR A 281 12.25 -6.92 12.28
N ILE A 282 12.71 -8.04 12.84
CA ILE A 282 11.91 -8.86 13.75
C ILE A 282 12.45 -8.58 15.15
N GLU A 283 11.85 -7.60 15.81
CA GLU A 283 12.24 -7.19 17.15
C GLU A 283 11.82 -8.24 18.17
N TRP A 284 12.65 -8.43 19.18
CA TRP A 284 12.34 -9.29 20.33
C TRP A 284 12.56 -8.51 21.62
N GLY A 285 11.76 -8.85 22.63
CA GLY A 285 11.72 -8.12 23.89
C GLY A 285 12.04 -9.00 25.09
N SER A 286 12.34 -8.36 26.20
CA SER A 286 12.35 -8.98 27.53
C SER A 286 10.93 -9.35 27.97
N ASN A 287 10.86 -10.24 28.96
CA ASN A 287 9.61 -10.66 29.59
C ASN A 287 9.75 -10.55 31.13
N LEU A 288 8.65 -10.74 31.85
CA LEU A 288 8.63 -10.68 33.31
C LEU A 288 9.41 -11.82 34.00
N VAL A 289 9.88 -12.81 33.23
CA VAL A 289 10.63 -13.98 33.74
C VAL A 289 12.14 -13.76 33.66
N GLY A 290 12.60 -12.69 32.99
CA GLY A 290 14.02 -12.36 32.85
C GLY A 290 14.78 -13.27 31.88
N GLY A 291 14.09 -14.02 31.03
CA GLY A 291 14.73 -14.92 30.08
C GLY A 291 13.76 -15.71 29.20
N GLY A 292 14.31 -16.29 28.14
CA GLY A 292 13.54 -17.12 27.21
C GLY A 292 14.17 -17.22 25.84
N LYS A 293 13.35 -17.60 24.87
CA LYS A 293 13.76 -17.86 23.50
C LYS A 293 12.81 -17.24 22.48
N PHE A 294 13.32 -17.01 21.27
CA PHE A 294 12.53 -16.64 20.10
C PHE A 294 13.05 -17.35 18.86
N LYS A 295 12.17 -17.54 17.87
CA LYS A 295 12.52 -18.21 16.62
C LYS A 295 11.65 -17.73 15.46
N TRP A 296 12.28 -17.51 14.32
CA TRP A 296 11.58 -17.12 13.10
C TRP A 296 12.39 -17.46 11.85
N ARG A 297 11.73 -17.41 10.69
CA ARG A 297 12.34 -17.54 9.36
C ARG A 297 11.97 -16.40 8.44
N LEU A 298 12.92 -15.95 7.66
CA LEU A 298 12.73 -15.05 6.51
C LEU A 298 13.06 -15.81 5.23
N TYR A 299 12.10 -15.87 4.31
CA TYR A 299 12.22 -16.53 3.01
C TYR A 299 12.48 -15.53 1.88
N GLU A 300 11.96 -14.31 2.01
CA GLU A 300 12.07 -13.28 0.97
C GLU A 300 12.13 -11.89 1.59
N ALA A 301 12.96 -11.02 1.01
CA ALA A 301 12.84 -9.57 1.12
C ALA A 301 13.05 -8.96 -0.28
N SER A 302 12.14 -8.13 -0.75
CA SER A 302 12.23 -7.54 -2.10
C SER A 302 11.49 -6.21 -2.20
N PHE A 303 11.79 -5.42 -3.23
CA PHE A 303 11.00 -4.25 -3.60
C PHE A 303 10.39 -4.46 -4.97
N LEU A 304 9.10 -4.19 -5.13
CA LEU A 304 8.49 -4.01 -6.44
C LEU A 304 8.46 -2.51 -6.75
N VAL A 305 9.33 -2.07 -7.65
CA VAL A 305 9.53 -0.66 -8.02
C VAL A 305 8.73 -0.30 -9.25
N GLY A 306 8.14 0.88 -9.27
CA GLY A 306 7.32 1.37 -10.39
C GLY A 306 5.94 0.71 -10.45
N ALA A 307 5.57 -0.08 -9.43
CA ALA A 307 4.20 -0.49 -9.23
C ALA A 307 3.37 0.70 -8.75
N THR A 308 2.07 0.72 -9.06
CA THR A 308 1.11 1.61 -8.40
C THR A 308 -0.02 0.79 -7.82
N VAL A 309 -0.43 1.09 -6.58
CA VAL A 309 -1.64 0.52 -6.00
C VAL A 309 -2.83 1.32 -6.54
N ILE A 310 -3.57 0.74 -7.47
CA ILE A 310 -4.83 1.34 -7.95
C ILE A 310 -5.86 1.13 -6.83
N LYS A 311 -6.18 2.21 -6.11
CA LYS A 311 -7.33 2.22 -5.19
C LYS A 311 -8.58 1.92 -6.01
N SER A 312 -9.42 1.01 -5.54
CA SER A 312 -10.63 0.60 -6.28
C SER A 312 -11.41 1.84 -6.72
N VAL A 313 -11.68 1.93 -8.02
CA VAL A 313 -12.48 3.03 -8.57
C VAL A 313 -13.91 2.85 -8.10
N GLU A 314 -14.36 3.67 -7.15
CA GLU A 314 -15.78 3.79 -6.86
C GLU A 314 -16.47 4.40 -8.09
N THR A 315 -17.36 3.64 -8.72
CA THR A 315 -18.19 4.16 -9.80
C THR A 315 -19.38 4.88 -9.16
N VAL A 316 -19.31 6.21 -9.06
CA VAL A 316 -20.45 7.01 -8.60
C VAL A 316 -21.34 7.34 -9.79
N THR A 317 -22.48 6.65 -9.89
CA THR A 317 -23.53 6.98 -10.88
C THR A 317 -24.32 8.17 -10.35
N ILE A 318 -24.00 9.39 -10.81
CA ILE A 318 -24.80 10.58 -10.52
C ILE A 318 -25.88 10.72 -11.60
N ALA A 319 -27.14 10.50 -11.24
CA ALA A 319 -28.26 10.83 -12.12
C ALA A 319 -28.34 12.36 -12.28
N ARG A 320 -28.14 12.87 -13.49
CA ARG A 320 -28.32 14.28 -13.83
C ARG A 320 -29.56 14.45 -14.70
N THR A 321 -30.55 15.19 -14.22
CA THR A 321 -31.68 15.66 -15.04
C THR A 321 -31.25 16.92 -15.77
N ILE A 322 -31.16 16.87 -17.10
CA ILE A 322 -30.90 18.05 -17.93
C ILE A 322 -32.23 18.51 -18.51
N THR A 323 -32.73 19.67 -18.06
CA THR A 323 -33.87 20.32 -18.68
C THR A 323 -33.36 21.17 -19.85
N ALA A 324 -33.47 20.66 -21.08
CA ALA A 324 -33.19 21.45 -22.27
C ALA A 324 -34.46 22.18 -22.72
N VAL A 325 -34.41 23.51 -22.84
CA VAL A 325 -35.47 24.29 -23.49
C VAL A 325 -35.07 24.48 -24.94
N SER A 326 -35.74 23.75 -25.84
CA SER A 326 -35.56 23.92 -27.28
C SER A 326 -36.58 24.93 -27.80
N THR A 327 -36.12 26.09 -28.27
CA THR A 327 -36.96 27.04 -29.01
C THR A 327 -36.94 26.66 -30.49
N ILE A 328 -38.07 26.14 -31.00
CA ILE A 328 -38.23 25.86 -32.43
C ILE A 328 -38.90 27.07 -33.07
N THR A 329 -38.19 27.81 -33.91
CA THR A 329 -38.78 28.85 -34.76
C THR A 329 -39.14 28.22 -36.11
N ALA A 330 -40.40 27.83 -36.27
CA ALA A 330 -40.91 27.38 -37.57
C ALA A 330 -41.31 28.61 -38.40
N VAL A 331 -40.71 28.77 -39.58
CA VAL A 331 -41.15 29.74 -40.60
C VAL A 331 -41.94 28.97 -41.64
N SER A 332 -43.27 29.11 -41.63
CA SER A 332 -44.13 28.56 -42.68
C SER A 332 -44.23 29.58 -43.83
N THR A 333 -43.96 29.15 -45.05
CA THR A 333 -44.21 29.93 -46.27
C THR A 333 -45.44 29.34 -46.95
N ILE A 334 -46.58 30.01 -46.84
CA ILE A 334 -47.80 29.60 -47.55
C ILE A 334 -47.68 30.10 -49.00
N THR A 335 -47.71 29.19 -49.96
CA THR A 335 -47.74 29.51 -51.39
C THR A 335 -49.08 29.05 -51.94
N GLU A 336 -50.06 29.95 -52.02
CA GLU A 336 -51.30 29.70 -52.75
C GLU A 336 -51.06 29.87 -54.26
N LYS A 337 -51.56 28.90 -55.04
CA LYS A 337 -51.47 28.90 -56.50
C LYS A 337 -52.84 29.24 -57.07
N SER A 338 -53.11 30.52 -57.30
CA SER A 338 -54.25 30.98 -58.09
C SER A 338 -53.74 31.44 -59.46
N THR A 339 -54.31 30.88 -60.52
CA THR A 339 -53.97 31.22 -61.90
C THR A 339 -54.71 32.49 -62.29
N ILE A 340 -54.02 33.64 -62.20
CA ILE A 340 -54.09 34.88 -62.99
C ILE A 340 -53.42 36.00 -62.15
N ALA A 341 -52.59 36.82 -62.78
CA ALA A 341 -51.47 37.56 -62.21
C ALA A 341 -51.78 38.63 -61.14
N THR A 342 -51.27 38.47 -59.91
CA THR A 342 -50.65 39.52 -59.04
C THR A 342 -50.10 38.88 -57.75
N THR A 343 -48.93 39.33 -57.25
CA THR A 343 -48.28 38.78 -56.03
C THR A 343 -48.49 39.71 -54.84
N VAL A 344 -49.00 39.20 -53.72
CA VAL A 344 -48.95 39.87 -52.40
C VAL A 344 -48.36 38.88 -51.38
N ARG A 345 -47.39 39.35 -50.58
CA ARG A 345 -46.75 38.60 -49.49
C ARG A 345 -47.22 39.14 -48.14
N GLU A 346 -47.70 38.27 -47.27
CA GLU A 346 -47.85 38.54 -45.83
C GLU A 346 -47.07 37.48 -45.02
N THR A 347 -46.48 37.88 -43.90
CA THR A 347 -45.72 37.00 -43.00
C THR A 347 -46.29 37.12 -41.61
N VAL A 348 -46.80 36.03 -41.04
CA VAL A 348 -47.26 35.96 -39.65
C VAL A 348 -46.30 35.05 -38.86
N ARG A 349 -45.85 35.50 -37.68
CA ARG A 349 -45.01 34.71 -36.76
C ARG A 349 -45.85 34.27 -35.56
N GLU A 350 -45.82 32.99 -35.25
CA GLU A 350 -46.40 32.42 -34.03
C GLU A 350 -45.32 31.62 -33.29
N THR A 351 -45.21 31.76 -31.96
CA THR A 351 -44.21 31.08 -31.13
C THR A 351 -44.90 30.15 -30.15
N VAL A 352 -44.62 28.85 -30.23
CA VAL A 352 -45.12 27.83 -29.29
C VAL A 352 -43.94 27.25 -28.53
N THR A 353 -44.02 27.23 -27.19
CA THR A 353 -42.99 26.66 -26.30
C THR A 353 -43.50 25.36 -25.69
N GLN A 354 -42.79 24.25 -25.85
CA GLN A 354 -43.05 23.00 -25.14
C GLN A 354 -41.78 22.48 -24.47
N PRO A 355 -41.83 22.08 -23.19
CA PRO A 355 -40.70 21.41 -22.54
C PRO A 355 -40.61 19.95 -22.99
N VAL A 356 -39.41 19.50 -23.35
CA VAL A 356 -39.10 18.09 -23.59
C VAL A 356 -38.12 17.62 -22.53
N THR A 357 -38.49 16.61 -21.76
CA THR A 357 -37.62 15.99 -20.76
C THR A 357 -36.87 14.82 -21.41
N SER A 358 -35.54 14.85 -21.39
CA SER A 358 -34.70 13.74 -21.83
C SER A 358 -33.73 13.34 -20.72
N THR A 359 -33.68 12.04 -20.42
CA THR A 359 -32.79 11.47 -19.40
C THR A 359 -31.61 10.81 -20.12
N ILE A 360 -30.42 11.40 -20.02
CA ILE A 360 -29.19 10.83 -20.58
C ILE A 360 -28.33 10.35 -19.40
N PRO A 361 -27.98 9.04 -19.31
CA PRO A 361 -27.03 8.58 -18.31
C PRO A 361 -25.64 9.12 -18.65
N VAL A 362 -25.02 9.84 -17.70
CA VAL A 362 -23.64 10.29 -17.80
C VAL A 362 -22.82 9.53 -16.76
N THR A 363 -21.82 8.78 -17.22
CA THR A 363 -20.85 8.11 -16.33
C THR A 363 -19.75 9.11 -15.98
N LEU A 364 -19.59 9.42 -14.69
CA LEU A 364 -18.50 10.24 -14.19
C LEU A 364 -17.57 9.38 -13.35
N THR A 365 -16.28 9.39 -13.68
CA THR A 365 -15.24 8.80 -12.83
C THR A 365 -14.71 9.90 -11.92
N VAL A 366 -14.98 9.81 -10.62
CA VAL A 366 -14.51 10.79 -9.63
C VAL A 366 -13.55 10.08 -8.68
N SER A 367 -12.34 10.61 -8.56
CA SER A 367 -11.40 10.23 -7.50
C SER A 367 -11.51 11.25 -6.38
N THR A 368 -12.17 10.89 -5.27
CA THR A 368 -12.34 11.77 -4.10
C THR A 368 -11.31 11.50 -3.02
N VAL A 369 -10.67 12.57 -2.55
CA VAL A 369 -9.93 12.63 -1.28
C VAL A 369 -10.85 13.36 -0.30
N SER A 370 -11.35 12.68 0.74
CA SER A 370 -12.27 13.30 1.69
C SER A 370 -11.52 14.10 2.76
N THR A 371 -11.94 15.34 3.00
CA THR A 371 -11.72 16.07 4.25
C THR A 371 -13.04 16.78 4.55
N ALA A 372 -13.65 16.45 5.69
CA ALA A 372 -14.96 16.97 6.06
C ALA A 372 -14.86 18.43 6.52
N VAL A 373 -15.64 19.33 5.93
CA VAL A 373 -15.91 20.67 6.44
C VAL A 373 -17.40 20.96 6.29
N SER A 374 -18.07 21.26 7.40
CA SER A 374 -19.43 21.79 7.42
C SER A 374 -19.41 23.27 7.07
N THR A 375 -20.23 23.71 6.10
CA THR A 375 -20.68 25.11 6.05
C THR A 375 -21.99 25.30 5.28
N VAL A 376 -22.90 25.98 5.99
CA VAL A 376 -24.02 26.87 5.64
C VAL A 376 -24.18 27.24 4.15
N SER A 377 -25.41 27.10 3.66
CA SER A 377 -25.83 27.51 2.31
C SER A 377 -26.23 28.99 2.24
N VAL A 378 -25.65 29.70 1.28
CA VAL A 378 -26.20 30.94 0.71
C VAL A 378 -26.26 30.74 -0.80
N PRO A 379 -27.39 30.99 -1.48
CA PRO A 379 -27.44 30.84 -2.93
C PRO A 379 -26.67 31.97 -3.62
N SER A 380 -25.59 31.62 -4.30
CA SER A 380 -24.90 32.49 -5.26
C SER A 380 -24.80 31.78 -6.62
N THR A 381 -25.25 32.45 -7.67
CA THR A 381 -25.15 31.96 -9.05
C THR A 381 -23.71 32.12 -9.54
N VAL A 382 -22.98 31.02 -9.70
CA VAL A 382 -21.62 31.01 -10.24
C VAL A 382 -21.66 30.40 -11.64
N MET A 383 -21.27 31.17 -12.66
CA MET A 383 -20.95 30.63 -13.98
C MET A 383 -19.57 29.97 -13.95
N VAL A 384 -19.53 28.65 -14.17
CA VAL A 384 -18.28 27.89 -14.26
C VAL A 384 -18.02 27.54 -15.73
N THR A 385 -16.94 28.06 -16.30
CA THR A 385 -16.40 27.61 -17.59
C THR A 385 -15.50 26.41 -17.35
N GLN A 386 -15.90 25.23 -17.83
CA GLN A 386 -15.13 24.00 -17.69
C GLN A 386 -14.32 23.74 -18.96
N ILE A 387 -12.99 23.69 -18.84
CA ILE A 387 -12.10 23.23 -19.91
C ILE A 387 -11.85 21.73 -19.67
N VAL A 388 -12.39 20.88 -20.54
CA VAL A 388 -12.20 19.43 -20.49
C VAL A 388 -10.93 19.08 -21.26
N THR A 389 -9.90 18.63 -20.54
CA THR A 389 -8.71 18.03 -21.16
C THR A 389 -8.90 16.51 -21.17
N GLN A 390 -9.02 15.92 -22.35
CA GLN A 390 -9.29 14.50 -22.52
C GLN A 390 -7.98 13.75 -22.77
N THR A 391 -7.49 13.00 -21.78
CA THR A 391 -6.36 12.09 -21.96
C THR A 391 -6.89 10.74 -22.41
N VAL A 392 -6.69 10.38 -23.67
CA VAL A 392 -7.10 9.07 -24.21
C VAL A 392 -6.01 8.04 -23.87
N SER A 393 -6.19 7.28 -22.79
CA SER A 393 -5.38 6.08 -22.54
C SER A 393 -5.93 4.93 -23.38
N ARG A 394 -5.17 4.49 -24.38
CA ARG A 394 -5.51 3.32 -25.19
C ARG A 394 -5.15 2.04 -24.42
N THR A 395 -6.14 1.39 -23.82
CA THR A 395 -5.96 0.07 -23.22
C THR A 395 -5.73 -0.94 -24.34
N ASP A 396 -4.56 -1.58 -24.33
CA ASP A 396 -4.23 -2.60 -25.32
C ASP A 396 -4.92 -3.93 -24.96
N PHE A 397 -6.13 -4.13 -25.51
CA PHE A 397 -6.95 -5.33 -25.29
C PHE A 397 -6.31 -6.61 -25.86
N THR A 398 -5.22 -6.50 -26.62
CA THR A 398 -4.54 -7.63 -27.25
C THR A 398 -3.99 -8.61 -26.20
N TYR A 399 -3.53 -8.11 -25.04
CA TYR A 399 -3.01 -8.97 -23.97
C TYR A 399 -4.12 -9.74 -23.25
N ILE A 400 -5.26 -9.09 -22.99
CA ILE A 400 -6.42 -9.69 -22.32
C ILE A 400 -7.06 -10.77 -23.23
N ALA A 401 -7.17 -10.47 -24.53
CA ALA A 401 -7.63 -11.45 -25.51
C ALA A 401 -6.68 -12.67 -25.58
N GLY A 402 -5.36 -12.46 -25.54
CA GLY A 402 -4.36 -13.53 -25.53
C GLY A 402 -4.49 -14.47 -24.32
N VAL A 403 -4.63 -13.92 -23.11
CA VAL A 403 -4.82 -14.71 -21.88
C VAL A 403 -6.15 -15.47 -21.91
N GLY A 404 -7.22 -14.84 -22.39
CA GLY A 404 -8.53 -15.47 -22.52
C GLY A 404 -8.51 -16.69 -23.46
N VAL A 405 -7.86 -16.56 -24.61
CA VAL A 405 -7.70 -17.67 -25.56
C VAL A 405 -6.85 -18.80 -24.97
N ALA A 406 -5.76 -18.48 -24.26
CA ALA A 406 -4.90 -19.49 -23.63
C ALA A 406 -5.65 -20.31 -22.57
N LEU A 407 -6.47 -19.67 -21.74
CA LEU A 407 -7.29 -20.34 -20.72
C LEU A 407 -8.39 -21.20 -21.34
N LEU A 408 -9.02 -20.74 -22.43
CA LEU A 408 -10.00 -21.52 -23.18
C LEU A 408 -9.38 -22.80 -23.74
N LEU A 409 -8.20 -22.69 -24.37
CA LEU A 409 -7.49 -23.84 -24.93
C LEU A 409 -7.06 -24.83 -23.85
N LEU A 410 -6.60 -24.33 -22.70
CA LEU A 410 -6.26 -25.18 -21.55
C LEU A 410 -7.48 -25.94 -21.04
N GLY A 411 -8.64 -25.28 -20.92
CA GLY A 411 -9.90 -25.91 -20.53
C GLY A 411 -10.35 -27.00 -21.49
N ILE A 412 -10.21 -26.77 -22.80
CA ILE A 412 -10.50 -27.78 -23.83
C ILE A 412 -9.57 -28.98 -23.69
N LEU A 413 -8.27 -28.74 -23.49
CA LEU A 413 -7.26 -29.81 -23.34
C LEU A 413 -7.56 -30.69 -22.12
N VAL A 414 -7.84 -30.08 -20.97
CA VAL A 414 -8.23 -30.79 -19.74
C VAL A 414 -9.51 -31.61 -19.97
N GLY A 415 -10.51 -31.03 -20.63
CA GLY A 415 -11.73 -31.74 -20.99
C GLY A 415 -11.49 -32.98 -21.86
N ILE A 416 -10.59 -32.89 -22.85
CA ILE A 416 -10.20 -34.03 -23.70
C ILE A 416 -9.50 -35.12 -22.88
N ILE A 417 -8.59 -34.75 -21.97
CA ILE A 417 -7.86 -35.70 -21.12
C ILE A 417 -8.85 -36.44 -20.20
N ILE A 418 -9.76 -35.72 -19.55
CA ILE A 418 -10.78 -36.32 -18.68
C ILE A 418 -11.67 -37.28 -19.47
N ARG A 419 -12.14 -36.87 -20.66
CA ARG A 419 -12.97 -37.72 -21.53
C ARG A 419 -12.26 -39.00 -21.95
N ARG A 420 -10.97 -38.93 -22.30
CA ARG A 420 -10.16 -40.11 -22.65
C ARG A 420 -9.98 -41.05 -21.46
N HIS A 421 -9.73 -40.52 -20.27
CA HIS A 421 -9.56 -41.32 -19.06
C HIS A 421 -10.86 -42.03 -18.64
N LEU A 422 -12.01 -41.38 -18.83
CA LEU A 422 -13.32 -41.97 -18.56
C LEU A 422 -13.74 -43.01 -19.61
N ALA A 423 -13.28 -42.88 -20.86
CA ALA A 423 -13.58 -43.85 -21.92
C ALA A 423 -12.68 -45.10 -21.89
N SER A 424 -11.57 -45.08 -21.13
CA SER A 424 -10.67 -46.22 -20.94
C SER A 424 -11.00 -47.08 -19.71
N LYS A 425 -12.06 -46.75 -18.98
CA LYS A 425 -12.68 -47.57 -17.94
C LYS A 425 -14.02 -48.07 -18.48
#